data_AF-A0A537TAU0-F1
#
_entry.id   AF-A0A537TAU0-F1
#
_cell.length_a   1.000
_cell.length_b   1.000
_cell.length_c   1.000
_cell.angle_alpha   90.00
_cell.angle_beta   90.00
_cell.angle_gamma   90.00
#
_symmetry.space_group_name_H-M   'P 1'
#
loop_
_entity.id
_entity.type
_entity.pdbx_description
1 polymer ?
#
loop_
_entity_poly.entity_id
_entity_poly.type
_entity_poly.pdbx_seq_one_letter_code
_entity_poly.pdbx_strand_id
1 'polypeptide(L)'
;MLRLTLSLALLALSANLSAPAHAEDYPTRPVKIISDSAPGSAVDVTLRLVADRLSHIWGQQILPVNQPGAGGAISARVAAEAAPDGYTLYMPALSVFLPAPGKAANTAFALPRDFAPIGSLTEQPMFVAAAPSLGVASLPELIALAKQRPGEISYAATGIGRLTHLTGELLQMRAGIKLLLVPYSGGPNHALNDIMGGRIQLIIEGYSGLAGAIQGGNLKPLAAASAQRLRDFPDLPTVAETLPGFKAMGWQGLVAPVGTSDAIVHKISEDLRKVISEPALGAQLAGRGSYPLAMSPAEVTAFIQDQQRQWSPLLQQLTVKP
;
A
#
# COMPACT_ATOMS: atom_id res chain seq x y z
N MET A 1 -70.37 -10.73 -4.42
CA MET A 1 -69.56 -9.50 -4.26
C MET A 1 -68.89 -9.40 -2.87
N LEU A 2 -68.37 -10.52 -2.33
CA LEU A 2 -67.73 -10.52 -0.99
C LEU A 2 -66.54 -11.51 -0.91
N ARG A 3 -65.84 -11.70 -2.04
CA ARG A 3 -64.63 -12.54 -2.11
C ARG A 3 -63.48 -11.92 -2.92
N LEU A 4 -63.70 -10.73 -3.49
CA LEU A 4 -62.69 -10.00 -4.28
C LEU A 4 -62.02 -8.85 -3.52
N THR A 5 -62.46 -8.55 -2.30
CA THR A 5 -61.92 -7.45 -1.47
C THR A 5 -60.87 -7.90 -0.45
N LEU A 6 -60.64 -9.21 -0.28
CA LEU A 6 -59.64 -9.73 0.66
C LEU A 6 -58.24 -9.90 0.04
N SER A 7 -58.11 -9.89 -1.29
CA SER A 7 -56.84 -10.11 -1.98
C SER A 7 -56.02 -8.83 -2.23
N LEU A 8 -56.59 -7.64 -1.99
CA LEU A 8 -55.86 -6.36 -2.10
C LEU A 8 -55.27 -5.88 -0.76
N ALA A 9 -55.65 -6.49 0.37
CA ALA A 9 -55.16 -6.08 1.68
C ALA A 9 -53.82 -6.74 2.08
N LEU A 10 -53.39 -7.81 1.37
CA LEU A 10 -52.12 -8.50 1.65
C LEU A 10 -50.92 -7.98 0.84
N LEU A 11 -51.13 -7.11 -0.16
CA LEU A 11 -50.03 -6.54 -0.97
C LEU A 11 -49.47 -5.21 -0.43
N ALA A 12 -50.05 -4.66 0.63
CA ALA A 12 -49.66 -3.35 1.18
C ALA A 12 -48.73 -3.43 2.41
N LEU A 13 -48.35 -4.64 2.86
CA LEU A 13 -47.58 -4.83 4.10
C LEU A 13 -46.13 -5.34 3.87
N SER A 14 -45.59 -5.18 2.67
CA SER A 14 -44.21 -5.56 2.34
C SER A 14 -43.31 -4.36 1.98
N ALA A 15 -43.78 -3.13 2.19
CA ALA A 15 -43.08 -1.92 1.74
C ALA A 15 -42.35 -1.11 2.82
N ASN A 16 -42.32 -1.52 4.09
CA ASN A 16 -41.71 -0.70 5.15
C ASN A 16 -41.02 -1.52 6.24
N LEU A 17 -39.76 -1.90 6.04
CA LEU A 17 -38.79 -2.17 7.13
C LEU A 17 -37.35 -2.30 6.57
N SER A 18 -36.95 -1.37 5.70
CA SER A 18 -35.53 -1.02 5.58
C SER A 18 -35.33 0.22 6.46
N ALA A 19 -35.27 0.01 7.78
CA ALA A 19 -34.82 1.07 8.67
C ALA A 19 -33.44 1.54 8.16
N PRO A 20 -33.16 2.85 8.10
CA PRO A 20 -31.79 3.29 7.83
C PRO A 20 -30.93 2.62 8.90
N ALA A 21 -29.96 1.80 8.48
CA ALA A 21 -28.97 1.28 9.41
C ALA A 21 -28.30 2.50 10.04
N HIS A 22 -28.65 2.79 11.30
CA HIS A 22 -28.09 3.91 12.02
C HIS A 22 -26.58 3.66 12.08
N ALA A 23 -25.77 4.65 11.70
CA ALA A 23 -24.32 4.55 11.80
C ALA A 23 -23.85 4.26 13.24
N GLU A 24 -24.70 4.52 14.24
CA GLU A 24 -24.47 4.16 15.64
C GLU A 24 -24.30 2.65 15.87
N ASP A 25 -24.98 1.79 15.09
CA ASP A 25 -24.93 0.33 15.24
C ASP A 25 -23.88 -0.35 14.33
N TYR A 26 -23.23 0.40 13.44
CA TYR A 26 -22.24 -0.15 12.52
C TYR A 26 -20.88 -0.40 13.22
N PRO A 27 -20.17 -1.52 12.96
CA PRO A 27 -20.62 -2.71 12.26
C PRO A 27 -21.35 -3.71 13.19
N THR A 28 -22.38 -4.39 12.69
CA THR A 28 -23.12 -5.46 13.42
C THR A 28 -22.69 -6.88 13.07
N ARG A 29 -21.73 -7.02 12.14
CA ARG A 29 -21.17 -8.29 11.66
C ARG A 29 -19.70 -8.10 11.23
N PRO A 30 -18.94 -9.18 11.00
CA PRO A 30 -17.56 -9.07 10.54
C PRO A 30 -17.39 -8.22 9.28
N VAL A 31 -16.30 -7.46 9.24
CA VAL A 31 -15.92 -6.57 8.13
C VAL A 31 -14.76 -7.20 7.36
N LYS A 32 -14.86 -7.26 6.04
CA LYS A 32 -13.77 -7.71 5.17
C LYS A 32 -12.94 -6.51 4.73
N ILE A 33 -11.61 -6.63 4.82
CA ILE A 33 -10.69 -5.63 4.23
C ILE A 33 -9.84 -6.32 3.17
N ILE A 34 -10.04 -5.92 1.92
CA ILE A 34 -9.24 -6.36 0.78
C ILE A 34 -7.93 -5.58 0.77
N SER A 35 -6.83 -6.23 0.41
CA SER A 35 -5.52 -5.60 0.23
C SER A 35 -4.89 -5.96 -1.11
N ASP A 36 -4.11 -5.03 -1.66
CA ASP A 36 -3.39 -5.18 -2.93
C ASP A 36 -2.02 -5.86 -2.79
N SER A 37 -1.61 -6.17 -1.56
CA SER A 37 -0.30 -6.72 -1.27
C SER A 37 -0.35 -8.19 -0.89
N ALA A 38 0.76 -8.89 -1.16
CA ALA A 38 0.96 -10.25 -0.70
C ALA A 38 1.17 -10.30 0.82
N PRO A 39 0.88 -11.45 1.46
CA PRO A 39 1.15 -11.67 2.88
C PRO A 39 2.61 -11.40 3.27
N GLY A 40 2.82 -10.81 4.44
CA GLY A 40 4.17 -10.50 4.98
C GLY A 40 4.84 -9.27 4.37
N SER A 41 4.23 -8.62 3.37
CA SER A 41 4.64 -7.29 2.92
C SER A 41 4.37 -6.22 3.98
N ALA A 42 4.99 -5.06 3.86
CA ALA A 42 4.77 -3.96 4.80
C ALA A 42 3.31 -3.46 4.84
N VAL A 43 2.62 -3.48 3.70
CA VAL A 43 1.19 -3.16 3.58
C VAL A 43 0.34 -4.19 4.35
N ASP A 44 0.63 -5.48 4.22
CA ASP A 44 -0.08 -6.55 4.93
C ASP A 44 0.16 -6.52 6.45
N VAL A 45 1.40 -6.25 6.87
CA VAL A 45 1.73 -6.13 8.29
C VAL A 45 0.96 -4.98 8.94
N THR A 46 0.95 -3.79 8.32
CA THR A 46 0.18 -2.65 8.82
C THR A 46 -1.32 -2.94 8.84
N LEU A 47 -1.85 -3.57 7.77
CA LEU A 47 -3.26 -4.00 7.72
C LEU A 47 -3.63 -4.86 8.92
N ARG A 48 -2.84 -5.89 9.22
CA ARG A 48 -3.15 -6.82 10.33
C ARG A 48 -3.12 -6.12 11.68
N LEU A 49 -2.16 -5.22 11.90
CA LEU A 49 -2.06 -4.47 13.15
C LEU A 49 -3.24 -3.50 13.36
N VAL A 50 -3.63 -2.81 12.29
CA VAL A 50 -4.76 -1.86 12.34
C VAL A 50 -6.09 -2.60 12.41
N ALA A 51 -6.22 -3.72 11.70
CA ALA A 51 -7.39 -4.59 11.76
C ALA A 51 -7.61 -5.15 13.18
N ASP A 52 -6.55 -5.55 13.87
CA ASP A 52 -6.63 -6.00 15.27
C ASP A 52 -7.20 -4.91 16.18
N ARG A 53 -6.63 -3.69 16.11
CA ARG A 53 -7.10 -2.54 16.91
C ARG A 53 -8.53 -2.12 16.59
N LEU A 54 -8.88 -2.03 15.30
CA LEU A 54 -10.24 -1.71 14.88
C LEU A 54 -11.23 -2.81 15.30
N SER A 55 -10.84 -4.08 15.28
CA SER A 55 -11.70 -5.18 15.74
C SER A 55 -12.05 -5.03 17.22
N HIS A 56 -11.10 -4.59 18.05
CA HIS A 56 -11.35 -4.29 19.46
C HIS A 56 -12.33 -3.13 19.66
N ILE A 57 -12.21 -2.05 18.89
CA ILE A 57 -13.12 -0.90 18.97
C ILE A 57 -14.53 -1.28 18.49
N TRP A 58 -14.62 -2.05 17.42
CA TRP A 58 -15.90 -2.40 16.79
C TRP A 58 -16.61 -3.58 17.45
N GLY A 59 -15.92 -4.38 18.26
CA GLY A 59 -16.48 -5.63 18.79
C GLY A 59 -16.84 -6.64 17.70
N GLN A 60 -16.31 -6.45 16.49
CA GLN A 60 -16.53 -7.28 15.32
C GLN A 60 -15.19 -7.67 14.71
N GLN A 61 -15.10 -8.90 14.21
CA GLN A 61 -13.89 -9.37 13.55
C GLN A 61 -13.66 -8.63 12.23
N ILE A 62 -12.44 -8.18 12.01
CA ILE A 62 -11.96 -7.79 10.69
C ILE A 62 -11.27 -8.98 10.02
N LEU A 63 -11.61 -9.23 8.76
CA LEU A 63 -11.07 -10.30 7.93
C LEU A 63 -10.17 -9.71 6.82
N PRO A 64 -8.84 -9.69 7.02
CA PRO A 64 -7.88 -9.34 5.98
C PRO A 64 -7.92 -10.34 4.83
N VAL A 65 -8.05 -9.83 3.60
CA VAL A 65 -8.04 -10.64 2.37
C VAL A 65 -7.01 -10.07 1.39
N ASN A 66 -5.86 -10.75 1.28
CA ASN A 66 -4.80 -10.40 0.34
C ASN A 66 -5.18 -10.85 -1.08
N GLN A 67 -5.20 -9.91 -2.03
CA GLN A 67 -5.39 -10.19 -3.46
C GLN A 67 -4.33 -9.47 -4.31
N PRO A 68 -3.05 -9.88 -4.23
CA PRO A 68 -1.99 -9.26 -5.01
C PRO A 68 -2.12 -9.56 -6.51
N GLY A 69 -1.49 -8.71 -7.33
CA GLY A 69 -1.32 -8.94 -8.76
C GLY A 69 -1.66 -7.71 -9.60
N ALA A 70 -1.12 -7.68 -10.83
CA ALA A 70 -1.30 -6.60 -11.80
C ALA A 70 -1.12 -5.18 -11.21
N GLY A 71 -0.11 -4.99 -10.36
CA GLY A 71 0.16 -3.70 -9.72
C GLY A 71 -0.94 -3.19 -8.78
N GLY A 72 -1.83 -4.07 -8.31
CA GLY A 72 -2.99 -3.75 -7.48
C GLY A 72 -4.31 -3.61 -8.24
N ALA A 73 -4.31 -3.75 -9.57
CA ALA A 73 -5.52 -3.63 -10.37
C ALA A 73 -6.55 -4.75 -10.08
N ILE A 74 -6.10 -5.95 -9.71
CA ILE A 74 -6.98 -7.08 -9.38
C ILE A 74 -7.79 -6.78 -8.13
N SER A 75 -7.12 -6.46 -7.02
CA SER A 75 -7.77 -6.10 -5.75
C SER A 75 -8.64 -4.85 -5.87
N ALA A 76 -8.17 -3.84 -6.60
CA ALA A 76 -8.94 -2.62 -6.82
C ALA A 76 -10.25 -2.91 -7.55
N ARG A 77 -10.25 -3.75 -8.60
CA ARG A 77 -11.50 -4.12 -9.27
C ARG A 77 -12.45 -4.86 -8.36
N VAL A 78 -11.96 -5.89 -7.65
CA VAL A 78 -12.78 -6.68 -6.72
C VAL A 78 -13.37 -5.82 -5.61
N ALA A 79 -12.61 -4.83 -5.12
CA ALA A 79 -13.09 -3.90 -4.11
C ALA A 79 -14.10 -2.89 -4.66
N ALA A 80 -13.86 -2.32 -5.85
CA ALA A 80 -14.76 -1.34 -6.46
C ALA A 80 -16.14 -1.93 -6.79
N GLU A 81 -16.20 -3.23 -7.12
CA GLU A 81 -17.42 -3.96 -7.43
C GLU A 81 -18.16 -4.50 -6.18
N ALA A 82 -17.60 -4.30 -4.97
CA ALA A 82 -18.22 -4.78 -3.74
C ALA A 82 -19.47 -3.96 -3.38
N ALA A 83 -20.36 -4.56 -2.58
CA ALA A 83 -21.54 -3.87 -2.08
C ALA A 83 -21.15 -2.63 -1.27
N PRO A 84 -21.75 -1.45 -1.53
CA PRO A 84 -21.44 -0.20 -0.84
C PRO A 84 -22.11 -0.12 0.55
N ASP A 85 -22.01 -1.19 1.34
CA ASP A 85 -22.66 -1.32 2.65
C ASP A 85 -21.68 -1.15 3.83
N GLY A 86 -20.41 -0.84 3.55
CA GLY A 86 -19.33 -0.69 4.54
C GLY A 86 -18.66 -2.01 4.97
N TYR A 87 -19.24 -3.17 4.68
CA TYR A 87 -18.71 -4.44 5.18
C TYR A 87 -17.63 -5.06 4.30
N THR A 88 -17.38 -4.47 3.12
CA THR A 88 -16.17 -4.74 2.32
C THR A 88 -15.46 -3.43 2.07
N LEU A 89 -14.28 -3.28 2.65
CA LEU A 89 -13.41 -2.12 2.49
C LEU A 89 -12.14 -2.52 1.75
N TYR A 90 -11.37 -1.51 1.33
CA TYR A 90 -10.12 -1.70 0.61
C TYR A 90 -9.00 -0.91 1.26
N MET A 91 -7.91 -1.61 1.58
CA MET A 91 -6.71 -1.02 2.16
C MET A 91 -5.51 -1.17 1.21
N PRO A 92 -5.41 -0.31 0.18
CA PRO A 92 -4.31 -0.34 -0.76
C PRO A 92 -3.07 0.41 -0.27
N ALA A 93 -1.93 0.08 -0.85
CA ALA A 93 -0.92 1.11 -1.09
C ALA A 93 -1.50 2.18 -2.02
N LEU A 94 -1.61 3.43 -1.56
CA LEU A 94 -2.19 4.56 -2.28
C LEU A 94 -1.50 4.83 -3.65
N SER A 95 -0.26 4.36 -3.83
CA SER A 95 0.42 4.37 -5.14
C SER A 95 -0.36 3.67 -6.26
N VAL A 96 -1.34 2.81 -5.94
CA VAL A 96 -2.26 2.21 -6.92
C VAL A 96 -3.04 3.26 -7.72
N PHE A 97 -3.24 4.47 -7.17
CA PHE A 97 -3.92 5.58 -7.83
C PHE A 97 -2.98 6.50 -8.64
N LEU A 98 -1.68 6.19 -8.70
CA LEU A 98 -0.77 6.90 -9.60
C LEU A 98 -0.91 6.34 -11.03
N PRO A 99 -0.88 7.18 -12.07
CA PRO A 99 -0.69 6.67 -13.43
C PRO A 99 0.65 5.95 -13.48
N ALA A 100 0.73 4.77 -14.10
CA ALA A 100 1.98 4.02 -14.14
C ALA A 100 2.16 3.27 -15.46
N PRO A 101 3.40 3.13 -15.96
CA PRO A 101 3.70 2.34 -17.15
C PRO A 101 3.22 0.91 -17.00
N GLY A 102 2.66 0.36 -18.08
CA GLY A 102 2.10 -1.00 -18.10
C GLY A 102 0.72 -1.14 -17.45
N LYS A 103 0.13 -0.06 -16.89
CA LYS A 103 -1.30 -0.08 -16.51
C LYS A 103 -2.16 0.00 -17.77
N ALA A 104 -3.00 -1.01 -17.97
CA ALA A 104 -3.99 -0.98 -19.04
C ALA A 104 -5.03 0.13 -18.78
N ALA A 105 -5.54 0.77 -19.84
CA ALA A 105 -6.49 1.89 -19.72
C ALA A 105 -7.75 1.52 -18.91
N ASN A 106 -8.20 0.26 -18.99
CA ASN A 106 -9.33 -0.29 -18.24
C ASN A 106 -9.01 -0.62 -16.76
N THR A 107 -7.81 -0.29 -16.27
CA THR A 107 -7.37 -0.47 -14.88
C THR A 107 -6.97 0.84 -14.19
N ALA A 108 -7.26 1.98 -14.83
CA ALA A 108 -6.93 3.30 -14.33
C ALA A 108 -7.93 3.76 -13.24
N PHE A 109 -7.86 3.17 -12.05
CA PHE A 109 -8.65 3.59 -10.90
C PHE A 109 -8.27 4.99 -10.43
N ALA A 110 -9.26 5.78 -10.05
CA ALA A 110 -9.12 7.14 -9.57
C ALA A 110 -9.90 7.36 -8.27
N LEU A 111 -9.32 8.16 -7.39
CA LEU A 111 -9.94 8.62 -6.16
C LEU A 111 -10.31 10.11 -6.33
N PRO A 112 -11.57 10.52 -6.11
CA PRO A 112 -12.68 9.78 -5.49
C PRO A 112 -13.67 9.12 -6.47
N ARG A 113 -13.33 8.99 -7.77
CA ARG A 113 -14.28 8.49 -8.78
C ARG A 113 -14.73 7.05 -8.54
N ASP A 114 -13.80 6.15 -8.21
CA ASP A 114 -14.07 4.72 -8.10
C ASP A 114 -14.10 4.23 -6.65
N PHE A 115 -13.74 5.09 -5.70
CA PHE A 115 -13.77 4.80 -4.27
C PHE A 115 -14.13 6.03 -3.43
N ALA A 116 -14.83 5.81 -2.33
CA ALA A 116 -15.02 6.81 -1.27
C ALA A 116 -13.80 6.78 -0.32
N PRO A 117 -13.04 7.88 -0.16
CA PRO A 117 -11.90 7.90 0.75
C PRO A 117 -12.36 7.86 2.21
N ILE A 118 -11.70 7.04 3.04
CA ILE A 118 -11.94 7.00 4.49
C ILE A 118 -10.81 7.72 5.24
N GLY A 119 -9.56 7.49 4.84
CA GLY A 119 -8.40 8.12 5.47
C GLY A 119 -7.10 7.40 5.14
N SER A 120 -6.00 7.88 5.72
CA SER A 120 -4.69 7.21 5.63
C SER A 120 -4.27 6.59 6.95
N LEU A 121 -3.30 5.67 6.85
CA LEU A 121 -2.80 4.90 7.97
C LEU A 121 -1.36 5.27 8.27
N THR A 122 -0.48 4.99 7.31
CA THR A 122 0.95 5.13 7.48
C THR A 122 1.62 5.65 6.22
N GLU A 123 2.79 6.23 6.42
CA GLU A 123 3.83 6.33 5.41
C GLU A 123 5.06 5.50 5.78
N GLN A 124 5.81 5.05 4.79
CA GLN A 124 6.99 4.22 4.98
C GLN A 124 8.02 4.47 3.87
N PRO A 125 9.29 4.75 4.16
CA PRO A 125 10.30 4.84 3.12
C PRO A 125 10.55 3.47 2.49
N MET A 126 10.91 3.46 1.22
CA MET A 126 11.47 2.27 0.59
C MET A 126 12.92 2.08 1.07
N PHE A 127 13.30 0.82 1.34
CA PHE A 127 14.65 0.44 1.71
C PHE A 127 15.33 -0.19 0.49
N VAL A 128 16.56 0.23 0.22
CA VAL A 128 17.45 -0.43 -0.73
C VAL A 128 18.29 -1.41 0.06
N ALA A 129 18.15 -2.71 -0.21
CA ALA A 129 18.93 -3.74 0.45
C ALA A 129 19.64 -4.63 -0.58
N ALA A 130 20.82 -5.13 -0.20
CA ALA A 130 21.65 -5.97 -1.04
C ALA A 130 21.90 -7.33 -0.39
N ALA A 131 22.04 -8.35 -1.23
CA ALA A 131 22.59 -9.63 -0.84
C ALA A 131 24.06 -9.43 -0.40
N PRO A 132 24.51 -10.03 0.71
CA PRO A 132 25.91 -9.94 1.13
C PRO A 132 26.92 -10.40 0.06
N SER A 133 26.52 -11.37 -0.78
CA SER A 133 27.33 -11.89 -1.90
C SER A 133 27.66 -10.86 -2.98
N LEU A 134 26.93 -9.73 -3.05
CA LEU A 134 27.25 -8.63 -3.96
C LEU A 134 28.54 -7.90 -3.55
N GLY A 135 28.96 -8.02 -2.28
CA GLY A 135 30.20 -7.44 -1.79
C GLY A 135 30.17 -5.92 -1.61
N VAL A 136 28.99 -5.30 -1.61
CA VAL A 136 28.80 -3.86 -1.36
C VAL A 136 28.34 -3.61 0.07
N ALA A 137 28.91 -2.61 0.72
CA ALA A 137 28.59 -2.24 2.09
C ALA A 137 27.76 -0.96 2.21
N SER A 138 27.64 -0.19 1.13
CA SER A 138 27.01 1.13 1.13
C SER A 138 26.35 1.44 -0.21
N LEU A 139 25.45 2.43 -0.23
CA LEU A 139 24.84 2.91 -1.47
C LEU A 139 25.87 3.49 -2.47
N PRO A 140 26.88 4.28 -2.06
CA PRO A 140 27.94 4.72 -2.97
C PRO A 140 28.69 3.57 -3.64
N GLU A 141 29.03 2.51 -2.90
CA GLU A 141 29.67 1.31 -3.45
C GLU A 141 28.78 0.60 -4.46
N LEU A 142 27.47 0.48 -4.16
CA LEU A 142 26.51 -0.05 -5.11
C LEU A 142 26.47 0.78 -6.40
N ILE A 143 26.41 2.11 -6.29
CA ILE A 143 26.40 3.00 -7.46
C ILE A 143 27.69 2.84 -8.28
N ALA A 144 28.84 2.79 -7.62
CA ALA A 144 30.13 2.59 -8.29
C ALA A 144 30.19 1.25 -9.04
N LEU A 145 29.77 0.16 -8.39
CA LEU A 145 29.72 -1.18 -9.00
C LEU A 145 28.74 -1.23 -10.18
N ALA A 146 27.56 -0.63 -10.04
CA ALA A 146 26.54 -0.58 -11.10
C ALA A 146 27.00 0.23 -12.32
N LYS A 147 27.84 1.25 -12.15
CA LYS A 147 28.47 1.98 -13.26
C LYS A 147 29.48 1.12 -14.03
N GLN A 148 30.18 0.23 -13.33
CA GLN A 148 31.13 -0.70 -13.96
C GLN A 148 30.44 -1.88 -14.66
N ARG A 149 29.24 -2.26 -14.21
CA ARG A 149 28.49 -3.43 -14.69
C ARG A 149 27.06 -3.07 -15.11
N PRO A 150 26.88 -2.22 -16.13
CA PRO A 150 25.57 -1.66 -16.47
C PRO A 150 24.60 -2.75 -16.95
N GLY A 151 23.51 -2.96 -16.20
CA GLY A 151 22.47 -3.94 -16.52
C GLY A 151 22.77 -5.37 -16.06
N GLU A 152 23.89 -5.63 -15.40
CA GLU A 152 24.23 -6.97 -14.87
C GLU A 152 23.71 -7.18 -13.45
N ILE A 153 23.59 -6.11 -12.66
CA ILE A 153 23.08 -6.19 -11.28
C ILE A 153 21.56 -6.16 -11.32
N SER A 154 20.94 -7.23 -10.88
CA SER A 154 19.49 -7.33 -10.81
C SER A 154 18.92 -6.82 -9.50
N TYR A 155 17.73 -6.20 -9.58
CA TYR A 155 16.96 -5.79 -8.42
C TYR A 155 15.53 -6.32 -8.49
N ALA A 156 15.06 -6.82 -7.35
CA ALA A 156 13.68 -7.23 -7.18
C ALA A 156 12.79 -6.02 -6.84
N ALA A 157 11.63 -5.96 -7.49
CA ALA A 157 10.53 -5.07 -7.12
C ALA A 157 9.22 -5.85 -7.01
N THR A 158 8.43 -5.57 -5.98
CA THR A 158 7.18 -6.27 -5.66
C THR A 158 5.95 -5.73 -6.39
N GLY A 159 6.11 -5.62 -7.72
CA GLY A 159 5.04 -5.25 -8.65
C GLY A 159 5.44 -4.14 -9.63
N ILE A 160 5.16 -4.37 -10.91
CA ILE A 160 5.32 -3.35 -11.95
C ILE A 160 4.36 -2.18 -11.67
N GLY A 161 4.88 -0.96 -11.86
CA GLY A 161 4.14 0.29 -11.65
C GLY A 161 3.83 0.63 -10.19
N ARG A 162 4.30 -0.17 -9.23
CA ARG A 162 4.21 0.14 -7.79
C ARG A 162 5.44 0.91 -7.33
N LEU A 163 5.37 1.47 -6.13
CA LEU A 163 6.44 2.31 -5.61
C LEU A 163 7.80 1.61 -5.52
N THR A 164 7.84 0.30 -5.27
CA THR A 164 9.11 -0.47 -5.28
C THR A 164 9.82 -0.40 -6.63
N HIS A 165 9.06 -0.57 -7.72
CA HIS A 165 9.56 -0.38 -9.09
C HIS A 165 9.92 1.09 -9.37
N LEU A 166 9.02 2.03 -9.06
CA LEU A 166 9.24 3.46 -9.32
C LEU A 166 10.46 4.01 -8.56
N THR A 167 10.74 3.49 -7.37
CA THR A 167 11.94 3.85 -6.58
C THR A 167 13.21 3.36 -7.27
N GLY A 168 13.20 2.13 -7.82
CA GLY A 168 14.33 1.60 -8.58
C GLY A 168 14.61 2.41 -9.85
N GLU A 169 13.57 2.79 -10.60
CA GLU A 169 13.71 3.66 -11.77
C GLU A 169 14.20 5.07 -11.37
N LEU A 170 13.67 5.64 -10.30
CA LEU A 170 14.13 6.93 -9.77
C LEU A 170 15.61 6.87 -9.35
N LEU A 171 16.04 5.79 -8.69
CA LEU A 171 17.43 5.57 -8.31
C LEU A 171 18.34 5.50 -9.54
N GLN A 172 17.97 4.68 -10.53
CA GLN A 172 18.71 4.55 -11.78
C GLN A 172 18.87 5.89 -12.49
N MET A 173 17.77 6.65 -12.64
CA MET A 173 17.76 7.97 -13.26
C MET A 173 18.68 8.95 -12.52
N ARG A 174 18.56 9.04 -11.19
CA ARG A 174 19.30 10.03 -10.39
C ARG A 174 20.78 9.68 -10.21
N ALA A 175 21.13 8.41 -10.19
CA ALA A 175 22.51 7.95 -10.04
C ALA A 175 23.25 7.76 -11.38
N GLY A 176 22.53 7.77 -12.51
CA GLY A 176 23.09 7.47 -13.82
C GLY A 176 23.61 6.03 -13.91
N ILE A 177 22.82 5.07 -13.41
CA ILE A 177 23.15 3.63 -13.41
C ILE A 177 22.07 2.83 -14.13
N LYS A 178 22.42 1.61 -14.55
CA LYS A 178 21.50 0.66 -15.15
C LYS A 178 21.46 -0.61 -14.31
N LEU A 179 20.29 -0.95 -13.81
CA LEU A 179 20.01 -2.19 -13.07
C LEU A 179 19.00 -3.02 -13.87
N LEU A 180 19.03 -4.33 -13.68
CA LEU A 180 18.07 -5.24 -14.29
C LEU A 180 16.87 -5.43 -13.35
N LEU A 181 15.70 -4.90 -13.73
CA LEU A 181 14.46 -5.11 -12.98
C LEU A 181 13.99 -6.57 -13.10
N VAL A 182 13.71 -7.20 -11.97
CA VAL A 182 13.03 -8.50 -11.90
C VAL A 182 11.73 -8.35 -11.07
N PRO A 183 10.54 -8.47 -11.69
CA PRO A 183 9.28 -8.26 -11.00
C PRO A 183 8.81 -9.49 -10.21
N TYR A 184 8.32 -9.26 -8.98
CA TYR A 184 7.76 -10.29 -8.11
C TYR A 184 6.30 -9.99 -7.74
N SER A 185 5.35 -10.69 -8.34
CA SER A 185 3.92 -10.56 -8.03
C SER A 185 3.52 -11.22 -6.71
N GLY A 186 4.28 -12.23 -6.24
CA GLY A 186 4.06 -12.94 -4.97
C GLY A 186 4.56 -12.19 -3.72
N GLY A 187 5.03 -10.95 -3.87
CA GLY A 187 5.56 -10.14 -2.78
C GLY A 187 7.01 -10.43 -2.41
N PRO A 188 7.49 -9.87 -1.29
CA PRO A 188 8.92 -9.87 -0.96
C PRO A 188 9.46 -11.28 -0.69
N ASN A 189 8.68 -12.19 -0.12
CA ASN A 189 9.15 -13.55 0.19
C ASN A 189 9.62 -14.33 -1.05
N HIS A 190 8.97 -14.15 -2.21
CA HIS A 190 9.41 -14.79 -3.45
C HIS A 190 10.77 -14.23 -3.89
N ALA A 191 10.96 -12.92 -3.79
CA ALA A 191 12.23 -12.27 -4.10
C ALA A 191 13.34 -12.68 -3.10
N LEU A 192 13.02 -12.77 -1.82
CA LEU A 192 13.95 -13.20 -0.77
C LEU A 192 14.46 -14.62 -1.01
N ASN A 193 13.61 -15.54 -1.48
CA ASN A 193 14.03 -16.89 -1.86
C ASN A 193 15.06 -16.88 -2.99
N ASP A 194 14.86 -16.07 -4.02
CA ASP A 194 15.81 -15.96 -5.14
C ASP A 194 17.09 -15.21 -4.75
N ILE A 195 17.02 -14.28 -3.79
CA ILE A 195 18.20 -13.63 -3.20
C ILE A 195 19.04 -14.65 -2.41
N MET A 196 18.41 -15.44 -1.55
CA MET A 196 19.09 -16.49 -0.79
C MET A 196 19.65 -17.58 -1.73
N GLY A 197 18.98 -17.83 -2.86
CA GLY A 197 19.47 -18.70 -3.92
C GLY A 197 20.54 -18.09 -4.84
N GLY A 198 20.94 -16.83 -4.61
CA GLY A 198 21.99 -16.14 -5.37
C GLY A 198 21.58 -15.66 -6.77
N ARG A 199 20.30 -15.71 -7.12
CA ARG A 199 19.79 -15.29 -8.44
C ARG A 199 19.63 -13.78 -8.55
N ILE A 200 19.31 -13.11 -7.44
CA ILE A 200 19.12 -11.66 -7.38
C ILE A 200 20.02 -11.03 -6.33
N GLN A 201 20.48 -9.82 -6.61
CA GLN A 201 21.48 -9.15 -5.78
C GLN A 201 20.89 -8.01 -4.95
N LEU A 202 19.77 -7.41 -5.38
CA LEU A 202 19.14 -6.27 -4.70
C LEU A 202 17.64 -6.48 -4.51
N ILE A 203 17.09 -5.81 -3.51
CA ILE A 203 15.64 -5.65 -3.34
C ILE A 203 15.32 -4.23 -2.89
N ILE A 204 14.22 -3.69 -3.43
CA ILE A 204 13.63 -2.45 -2.96
C ILE A 204 12.25 -2.76 -2.39
N GLU A 205 12.06 -2.53 -1.10
CA GLU A 205 10.83 -2.85 -0.36
C GLU A 205 10.73 -2.04 0.94
N GLY A 206 9.54 -1.96 1.54
CA GLY A 206 9.38 -1.48 2.91
C GLY A 206 10.01 -2.42 3.94
N TYR A 207 10.57 -1.87 5.02
CA TYR A 207 11.36 -2.61 6.00
C TYR A 207 10.67 -3.86 6.57
N SER A 208 9.38 -3.80 6.90
CA SER A 208 8.64 -4.97 7.44
C SER A 208 8.77 -6.22 6.57
N GLY A 209 8.81 -6.07 5.24
CA GLY A 209 8.95 -7.19 4.31
C GLY A 209 10.38 -7.74 4.23
N LEU A 210 11.36 -7.01 4.75
CA LEU A 210 12.78 -7.37 4.76
C LEU A 210 13.29 -7.74 6.16
N ALA A 211 12.56 -7.39 7.21
CA ALA A 211 13.02 -7.43 8.60
C ALA A 211 13.65 -8.78 8.98
N GLY A 212 12.95 -9.89 8.70
CA GLY A 212 13.47 -11.23 9.01
C GLY A 212 14.74 -11.58 8.25
N ALA A 213 14.86 -11.21 6.98
CA ALA A 213 16.05 -11.46 6.17
C ALA A 213 17.24 -10.58 6.58
N ILE A 214 16.98 -9.34 7.00
CA ILE A 214 17.99 -8.44 7.56
C ILE A 214 18.49 -8.98 8.91
N GLN A 215 17.59 -9.35 9.80
CA GLN A 215 17.93 -9.92 11.11
C GLN A 215 18.70 -11.24 10.98
N GLY A 216 18.36 -12.06 9.99
CA GLY A 216 19.05 -13.31 9.68
C GLY A 216 20.38 -13.14 8.92
N GLY A 217 20.78 -11.92 8.57
CA GLY A 217 22.02 -11.66 7.83
C GLY A 217 21.98 -12.03 6.34
N ASN A 218 20.81 -12.43 5.81
CA ASN A 218 20.62 -12.74 4.39
C ASN A 218 20.53 -11.47 3.51
N LEU A 219 20.25 -10.33 4.14
CA LEU A 219 20.20 -9.03 3.49
C LEU A 219 20.94 -7.98 4.31
N LYS A 220 21.62 -7.07 3.61
CA LYS A 220 22.20 -5.87 4.18
C LYS A 220 21.41 -4.64 3.71
N PRO A 221 20.76 -3.88 4.61
CA PRO A 221 20.16 -2.61 4.22
C PRO A 221 21.26 -1.60 3.90
N LEU A 222 21.17 -0.95 2.74
CA LEU A 222 22.16 0.03 2.27
C LEU A 222 21.72 1.47 2.53
N ALA A 223 20.44 1.76 2.30
CA ALA A 223 19.88 3.09 2.54
C ALA A 223 18.35 3.05 2.64
N ALA A 224 17.77 4.02 3.37
CA ALA A 224 16.35 4.33 3.33
C ALA A 224 16.05 5.51 2.38
N ALA A 225 14.93 5.45 1.67
CA ALA A 225 14.48 6.50 0.75
C ALA A 225 13.71 7.65 1.45
N SER A 226 13.92 7.85 2.75
CA SER A 226 13.42 9.00 3.49
C SER A 226 14.30 10.24 3.26
N ALA A 227 13.73 11.42 3.47
CA ALA A 227 14.48 12.68 3.33
C ALA A 227 15.53 12.89 4.43
N GLN A 228 15.33 12.26 5.58
CA GLN A 228 16.22 12.30 6.75
C GLN A 228 16.34 10.90 7.33
N ARG A 229 17.41 10.64 8.10
CA ARG A 229 17.59 9.37 8.78
C ARG A 229 16.42 9.09 9.72
N LEU A 230 16.03 7.83 9.78
CA LEU A 230 14.93 7.39 10.63
C LEU A 230 15.42 7.29 12.06
N ARG A 231 14.64 7.82 13.01
CA ARG A 231 14.99 7.75 14.43
C ARG A 231 15.18 6.31 14.92
N ASP A 232 14.39 5.38 14.38
CA ASP A 232 14.42 3.96 14.76
C ASP A 232 15.52 3.18 14.01
N PHE A 233 16.18 3.80 13.02
CA PHE A 233 17.29 3.23 12.25
C PHE A 233 18.43 4.26 12.10
N PRO A 234 19.02 4.74 13.21
CA PRO A 234 19.95 5.87 13.19
C PRO A 234 21.25 5.60 12.40
N ASP A 235 21.65 4.33 12.33
CA ASP A 235 22.86 3.89 11.64
C ASP A 235 22.65 3.67 10.14
N LEU A 236 21.39 3.61 9.67
CA LEU A 236 21.08 3.45 8.26
C LEU A 236 21.08 4.83 7.57
N PRO A 237 21.99 5.09 6.62
CA PRO A 237 21.96 6.35 5.88
C PRO A 237 20.72 6.45 4.98
N THR A 238 20.42 7.67 4.57
CA THR A 238 19.41 7.90 3.53
C THR A 238 20.01 7.83 2.14
N VAL A 239 19.16 7.57 1.14
CA VAL A 239 19.53 7.77 -0.27
C VAL A 239 19.85 9.25 -0.51
N ALA A 240 19.15 10.17 0.17
CA ALA A 240 19.33 11.61 0.05
C ALA A 240 20.73 12.10 0.43
N GLU A 241 21.42 11.42 1.35
CA GLU A 241 22.81 11.71 1.71
C GLU A 241 23.79 11.48 0.55
N THR A 242 23.47 10.55 -0.36
CA THR A 242 24.27 10.29 -1.57
C THR A 242 23.72 11.02 -2.79
N LEU A 243 22.41 11.16 -2.88
CA LEU A 243 21.67 11.76 -4.00
C LEU A 243 20.71 12.85 -3.46
N PRO A 244 21.17 14.11 -3.28
CA PRO A 244 20.38 15.15 -2.64
C PRO A 244 18.97 15.32 -3.21
N GLY A 245 17.96 15.43 -2.34
CA GLY A 245 16.56 15.55 -2.73
C GLY A 245 15.90 14.25 -3.19
N PHE A 246 16.54 13.09 -2.98
CA PHE A 246 15.89 11.79 -3.19
C PHE A 246 14.87 11.52 -2.08
N LYS A 247 13.64 11.18 -2.46
CA LYS A 247 12.59 10.74 -1.54
C LYS A 247 11.67 9.77 -2.26
N ALA A 248 11.40 8.62 -1.64
CA ALA A 248 10.40 7.66 -2.11
C ALA A 248 9.70 7.02 -0.91
N MET A 249 8.51 7.53 -0.60
CA MET A 249 7.68 7.10 0.52
C MET A 249 6.45 6.38 -0.01
N GLY A 250 6.15 5.21 0.55
CA GLY A 250 4.90 4.51 0.36
C GLY A 250 3.86 5.04 1.32
N TRP A 251 2.61 5.08 0.87
CA TRP A 251 1.48 5.56 1.67
C TRP A 251 0.39 4.52 1.63
N GLN A 252 -0.24 4.27 2.76
CA GLN A 252 -1.35 3.33 2.87
C GLN A 252 -2.63 4.06 3.24
N GLY A 253 -3.71 3.69 2.59
CA GLY A 253 -5.03 4.28 2.78
C GLY A 253 -6.09 3.24 3.04
N LEU A 254 -7.22 3.70 3.56
CA LEU A 254 -8.46 2.94 3.63
C LEU A 254 -9.50 3.67 2.79
N VAL A 255 -10.18 2.91 1.93
CA VAL A 255 -11.24 3.42 1.05
C VAL A 255 -12.40 2.43 1.01
N ALA A 256 -13.59 2.92 0.69
CA ALA A 256 -14.81 2.12 0.54
C ALA A 256 -15.32 2.15 -0.91
N PRO A 257 -16.15 1.18 -1.33
CA PRO A 257 -16.85 1.24 -2.61
C PRO A 257 -17.67 2.53 -2.73
N VAL A 258 -17.77 3.08 -3.95
CA VAL A 258 -18.61 4.24 -4.23
C VAL A 258 -20.06 3.95 -3.89
N GLY A 259 -20.73 4.91 -3.27
CA GLY A 259 -22.10 4.78 -2.78
C GLY A 259 -22.20 4.33 -1.31
N THR A 260 -21.08 4.00 -0.66
CA THR A 260 -21.06 3.79 0.79
C THR A 260 -21.48 5.09 1.48
N SER A 261 -22.42 5.00 2.43
CA SER A 261 -23.00 6.21 3.03
C SER A 261 -21.96 7.06 3.76
N ASP A 262 -22.10 8.38 3.68
CA ASP A 262 -21.20 9.34 4.34
C ASP A 262 -21.13 9.11 5.85
N ALA A 263 -22.22 8.63 6.46
CA ALA A 263 -22.27 8.32 7.88
C ALA A 263 -21.37 7.12 8.25
N ILE A 264 -21.35 6.07 7.42
CA ILE A 264 -20.44 4.93 7.59
C ILE A 264 -18.99 5.37 7.33
N VAL A 265 -18.74 6.11 6.25
CA VAL A 265 -17.40 6.62 5.91
C VAL A 265 -16.84 7.48 7.05
N HIS A 266 -17.64 8.43 7.57
CA HIS A 266 -17.24 9.26 8.70
C HIS A 266 -16.91 8.40 9.92
N LYS A 267 -17.82 7.50 10.33
CA LYS A 267 -17.58 6.65 11.49
C LYS A 267 -16.28 5.85 11.38
N ILE A 268 -16.06 5.18 10.25
CA ILE A 268 -14.81 4.41 10.03
C ILE A 268 -13.60 5.35 10.07
N SER A 269 -13.71 6.55 9.48
CA SER A 269 -12.63 7.54 9.50
C SER A 269 -12.29 7.99 10.92
N GLU A 270 -13.29 8.21 11.77
CA GLU A 270 -13.07 8.57 13.17
C GLU A 270 -12.38 7.47 13.96
N ASP A 271 -12.87 6.23 13.81
CA ASP A 271 -12.30 5.08 14.51
C ASP A 271 -10.88 4.76 14.00
N LEU A 272 -10.64 4.89 12.69
CA LEU A 272 -9.31 4.76 12.10
C LEU A 272 -8.34 5.81 12.67
N ARG A 273 -8.76 7.08 12.76
CA ARG A 273 -7.92 8.16 13.34
C ARG A 273 -7.57 7.88 14.80
N LYS A 274 -8.51 7.36 15.60
CA LYS A 274 -8.25 6.94 16.99
C LYS A 274 -7.16 5.88 17.04
N VAL A 275 -7.31 4.81 16.25
CA VAL A 275 -6.34 3.70 16.18
C VAL A 275 -4.96 4.19 15.77
N ILE A 276 -4.86 4.94 14.68
CA ILE A 276 -3.57 5.40 14.13
C ILE A 276 -2.86 6.39 15.06
N SER A 277 -3.62 7.07 15.93
CA SER A 277 -3.09 8.01 16.92
C SER A 277 -2.67 7.33 18.23
N GLU A 278 -2.87 6.02 18.38
CA GLU A 278 -2.42 5.28 19.57
C GLU A 278 -0.89 5.25 19.66
N PRO A 279 -0.26 5.77 20.73
CA PRO A 279 1.19 5.79 20.85
C PRO A 279 1.82 4.39 20.81
N ALA A 280 1.15 3.39 21.38
CA ALA A 280 1.62 2.01 21.39
C ALA A 280 1.66 1.41 19.98
N LEU A 281 0.62 1.65 19.17
CA LEU A 281 0.61 1.23 17.77
C LEU A 281 1.68 1.99 16.97
N GLY A 282 1.80 3.31 17.17
CA GLY A 282 2.82 4.14 16.54
C GLY A 282 4.23 3.63 16.80
N ALA A 283 4.57 3.29 18.04
CA ALA A 283 5.87 2.69 18.39
C ALA A 283 6.07 1.32 17.73
N GLN A 284 5.01 0.49 17.68
CA GLN A 284 5.04 -0.82 17.03
C GLN A 284 5.29 -0.72 15.52
N LEU A 285 4.71 0.29 14.87
CA LEU A 285 4.88 0.56 13.44
C LEU A 285 6.27 1.15 13.16
N ALA A 286 6.73 2.08 13.99
CA ALA A 286 8.01 2.76 13.83
C ALA A 286 9.20 1.79 13.88
N GLY A 287 9.17 0.83 14.81
CA GLY A 287 10.14 -0.28 14.85
C GLY A 287 10.11 -1.20 13.63
N ARG A 288 9.12 -1.04 12.74
CA ARG A 288 9.01 -1.73 11.45
C ARG A 288 9.16 -0.79 10.25
N GLY A 289 9.66 0.43 10.47
CA GLY A 289 9.88 1.43 9.41
C GLY A 289 8.60 1.97 8.79
N SER A 290 7.48 1.93 9.53
CA SER A 290 6.20 2.52 9.15
C SER A 290 5.82 3.59 10.16
N TYR A 291 5.34 4.74 9.70
CA TYR A 291 5.08 5.90 10.54
C TYR A 291 3.62 6.32 10.38
N PRO A 292 2.87 6.54 11.47
CA PRO A 292 1.51 7.03 11.41
C PRO A 292 1.40 8.29 10.52
N LEU A 293 0.48 8.24 9.57
CA LEU A 293 0.09 9.38 8.74
C LEU A 293 -1.43 9.40 8.73
N ALA A 294 -2.03 10.18 9.62
CA ALA A 294 -3.48 10.29 9.75
C ALA A 294 -3.97 11.49 8.91
N MET A 295 -4.56 11.18 7.76
CA MET A 295 -5.25 12.15 6.90
C MET A 295 -6.74 11.86 6.89
N SER A 296 -7.54 12.92 6.88
CA SER A 296 -8.98 12.90 6.60
C SER A 296 -9.28 12.46 5.16
N PRO A 297 -10.54 12.09 4.85
CA PRO A 297 -10.97 11.78 3.48
C PRO A 297 -10.57 12.81 2.42
N ALA A 298 -10.74 14.09 2.74
CA ALA A 298 -10.42 15.21 1.84
C ALA A 298 -8.89 15.35 1.65
N GLU A 299 -8.12 15.24 2.73
CA GLU A 299 -6.66 15.31 2.70
C GLU A 299 -6.07 14.17 1.88
N VAL A 300 -6.58 12.94 1.98
CA VAL A 300 -6.13 11.81 1.14
C VAL A 300 -6.32 12.11 -0.35
N THR A 301 -7.45 12.70 -0.72
CA THR A 301 -7.73 13.03 -2.12
C THR A 301 -6.75 14.09 -2.64
N ALA A 302 -6.56 15.18 -1.88
CA ALA A 302 -5.61 16.23 -2.23
C ALA A 302 -4.16 15.69 -2.29
N PHE A 303 -3.82 14.82 -1.35
CA PHE A 303 -2.52 14.16 -1.27
C PHE A 303 -2.23 13.33 -2.52
N ILE A 304 -3.17 12.50 -2.98
CA ILE A 304 -3.00 11.69 -4.18
C ILE A 304 -2.79 12.55 -5.42
N GLN A 305 -3.57 13.63 -5.58
CA GLN A 305 -3.41 14.56 -6.70
C GLN A 305 -2.02 15.21 -6.68
N ASP A 306 -1.49 15.52 -5.50
CA ASP A 306 -0.13 16.04 -5.37
C ASP A 306 0.92 15.00 -5.76
N GLN A 307 0.78 13.76 -5.29
CA GLN A 307 1.68 12.69 -5.69
C GLN A 307 1.63 12.40 -7.19
N GLN A 308 0.46 12.47 -7.83
CA GLN A 308 0.35 12.35 -9.28
C GLN A 308 1.17 13.42 -10.01
N ARG A 309 1.16 14.67 -9.52
CA ARG A 309 2.00 15.75 -10.09
C ARG A 309 3.49 15.49 -9.85
N GLN A 310 3.87 15.12 -8.64
CA GLN A 310 5.27 14.88 -8.28
C GLN A 310 5.91 13.74 -9.08
N TRP A 311 5.17 12.64 -9.28
CA TRP A 311 5.67 11.46 -9.99
C TRP A 311 5.52 11.57 -11.51
N SER A 312 4.69 12.48 -12.03
CA SER A 312 4.41 12.63 -13.47
C SER A 312 5.66 12.66 -14.36
N PRO A 313 6.74 13.41 -14.05
CA PRO A 313 7.92 13.44 -14.92
C PRO A 313 8.58 12.07 -15.10
N LEU A 314 8.70 11.28 -14.02
CA LEU A 314 9.25 9.93 -14.09
C LEU A 314 8.33 9.01 -14.90
N LEU A 315 7.02 9.09 -14.64
CA LEU A 315 6.02 8.23 -15.27
C LEU A 315 5.94 8.48 -16.79
N GLN A 316 6.06 9.73 -17.22
CA GLN A 316 6.14 10.09 -18.64
C GLN A 316 7.38 9.48 -19.30
N GLN A 317 8.56 9.58 -18.68
CA GLN A 317 9.78 8.97 -19.21
C GLN A 317 9.67 7.45 -19.36
N LEU A 318 9.07 6.79 -18.38
CA LEU A 318 8.88 5.34 -18.41
C LEU A 318 7.83 4.88 -19.44
N THR A 319 6.94 5.76 -19.89
CA THR A 319 5.95 5.47 -20.95
C THR A 319 6.59 5.58 -22.35
N VAL A 320 7.71 6.30 -22.48
CA VAL A 320 8.44 6.48 -23.75
C VAL A 320 9.46 5.35 -23.97
N LYS A 321 9.85 4.60 -22.94
CA LYS A 321 10.70 3.41 -23.09
C LYS A 321 9.86 2.30 -23.76
N PRO A 322 10.28 1.76 -24.92
CA PRO A 322 9.55 0.73 -25.66
C PRO A 322 9.50 -0.61 -24.90
#